data_AF-A0A2N9FYV3-F1
#
_entry.id   AF-A0A2N9FYV3-F1
#
_cell.length_a   1.000
_cell.length_b   1.000
_cell.length_c   1.000
_cell.angle_alpha   90.00
_cell.angle_beta   90.00
_cell.angle_gamma   90.00
#
_symmetry.space_group_name_H-M   'P 1'
#
loop_
_entity.id
_entity.type
_entity.pdbx_description
1 polymer ?
#
loop_
_entity_poly.entity_id
_entity_poly.type
_entity_poly.pdbx_seq_one_letter_code
_entity_poly.pdbx_strand_id
1 'polypeptide(L)'
;MKEVLEALRDDNINMISICGMGGIGKTTMAKEVAKRAKEAKLFDEDVMAVVSQNQDVKHIQGQIADMLHLQLKTESLQERANQLFERLMGSKSVLVILDDVWEALNLTDVGIPCGGQNKRCKILLTSRSEEACNQMRSQKIVPIKVLS
;
A
#
# COMPACT_ATOMS: atom_id res chain seq x y z
N MET A 1 -1.85 -15.94 -0.52
CA MET A 1 -0.41 -15.64 -0.69
C MET A 1 0.08 -15.81 -2.13
N LYS A 2 0.07 -17.01 -2.73
CA LYS A 2 0.48 -17.23 -4.13
C LYS A 2 -0.23 -16.27 -5.10
N GLU A 3 -1.55 -16.19 -4.96
CA GLU A 3 -2.41 -15.29 -5.75
C GLU A 3 -2.04 -13.79 -5.61
N VAL A 4 -1.62 -13.35 -4.41
CA VAL A 4 -1.17 -11.97 -4.19
C VAL A 4 0.14 -11.72 -4.92
N LEU A 5 1.09 -12.65 -4.85
CA LEU A 5 2.39 -12.55 -5.54
C LEU A 5 2.25 -12.63 -7.07
N GLU A 6 1.29 -13.40 -7.57
CA GLU A 6 0.96 -13.43 -9.00
C GLU A 6 0.38 -12.09 -9.45
N ALA A 7 -0.56 -11.53 -8.68
CA ALA A 7 -1.13 -10.21 -8.96
C ALA A 7 -0.08 -9.08 -8.88
N LEU A 8 0.89 -9.17 -7.96
CA LEU A 8 2.00 -8.23 -7.90
C LEU A 8 2.89 -8.26 -9.16
N ARG A 9 2.95 -9.38 -9.89
CA ARG A 9 3.71 -9.50 -11.15
C ARG A 9 2.93 -9.04 -12.38
N ASP A 10 1.61 -8.88 -12.28
CA ASP A 10 0.78 -8.48 -13.41
C ASP A 10 0.80 -6.96 -13.60
N ASP A 11 1.41 -6.47 -14.67
CA ASP A 11 1.50 -5.04 -15.00
C ASP A 11 0.16 -4.32 -15.16
N ASN A 12 -0.94 -5.06 -15.32
CA ASN A 12 -2.28 -4.48 -15.39
C ASN A 12 -2.88 -4.25 -13.99
N ILE A 13 -2.28 -4.81 -12.94
CA ILE A 13 -2.73 -4.70 -11.56
C ILE A 13 -1.78 -3.81 -10.78
N ASN A 14 -2.26 -2.65 -10.33
CA ASN A 14 -1.55 -1.70 -9.48
C ASN A 14 -2.06 -1.70 -8.04
N MET A 15 -3.29 -2.17 -7.79
CA MET A 15 -3.85 -2.23 -6.43
C MET A 15 -4.45 -3.59 -6.10
N ILE A 16 -3.95 -4.18 -5.02
CA ILE A 16 -4.38 -5.47 -4.48
C ILE A 16 -4.84 -5.29 -3.03
N SER A 17 -5.95 -5.93 -2.67
CA SER A 17 -6.47 -6.00 -1.32
C SER A 17 -6.38 -7.40 -0.76
N ILE A 18 -5.96 -7.52 0.50
CA ILE A 18 -6.14 -8.71 1.34
C ILE A 18 -7.30 -8.39 2.28
N CYS A 19 -8.43 -9.09 2.13
CA CYS A 19 -9.65 -8.81 2.88
C CYS A 19 -10.06 -9.99 3.78
N GLY A 20 -10.64 -9.73 4.95
CA GLY A 20 -11.13 -10.79 5.84
C GLY A 20 -11.32 -10.34 7.28
N MET A 21 -11.85 -11.22 8.13
CA MET A 21 -12.18 -10.91 9.53
C MET A 21 -10.98 -10.42 10.36
N GLY A 22 -11.26 -9.74 11.49
CA GLY A 22 -10.23 -9.36 12.46
C GLY A 22 -9.49 -10.57 13.03
N GLY A 23 -8.20 -10.40 13.37
CA GLY A 23 -7.38 -11.47 13.98
C GLY A 23 -6.94 -12.61 13.04
N ILE A 24 -7.39 -12.62 11.79
CA ILE A 24 -7.15 -13.72 10.83
C ILE A 24 -5.75 -13.75 10.20
N GLY A 25 -4.88 -12.79 10.55
CA GLY A 25 -3.50 -12.74 10.06
C GLY A 25 -3.25 -11.99 8.74
N LYS A 26 -4.12 -11.06 8.33
CA LYS A 26 -3.93 -10.25 7.10
C LYS A 26 -2.61 -9.46 7.10
N THR A 27 -2.33 -8.72 8.18
CA THR A 27 -1.08 -7.96 8.36
C THR A 27 0.14 -8.88 8.27
N THR A 28 0.05 -10.07 8.88
CA THR A 28 1.11 -11.09 8.79
C THR A 28 1.30 -11.55 7.34
N MET A 29 0.21 -11.79 6.60
CA MET A 29 0.30 -12.15 5.19
C MET A 29 0.90 -11.02 4.34
N ALA A 30 0.53 -9.76 4.59
CA ALA A 30 1.09 -8.62 3.85
C ALA A 30 2.61 -8.49 4.06
N LYS A 31 3.09 -8.65 5.30
CA LYS A 31 4.53 -8.66 5.62
C LYS A 31 5.27 -9.82 4.95
N GLU A 32 4.69 -11.02 4.96
CA GLU A 32 5.29 -12.18 4.29
C GLU A 32 5.29 -12.03 2.75
N VAL A 33 4.26 -11.40 2.18
CA VAL A 33 4.24 -11.03 0.75
C VAL A 33 5.34 -10.03 0.44
N ALA A 34 5.52 -8.99 1.25
CA ALA A 34 6.59 -7.99 1.08
C ALA A 34 7.98 -8.66 1.09
N LYS A 35 8.21 -9.52 2.09
CA LYS A 35 9.44 -10.31 2.20
C LYS A 35 9.73 -11.13 0.94
N ARG A 36 8.73 -11.88 0.45
CA ARG A 36 8.88 -12.71 -0.75
C ARG A 36 9.02 -11.89 -2.03
N ALA A 37 8.33 -10.75 -2.13
CA ALA A 37 8.49 -9.83 -3.25
C ALA A 37 9.91 -9.26 -3.31
N LYS A 38 10.49 -8.94 -2.16
CA LYS A 38 11.89 -8.51 -2.01
C LYS A 38 12.88 -9.62 -2.38
N GLU A 39 12.69 -10.84 -1.88
CA GLU A 39 13.53 -12.00 -2.23
C GLU A 39 13.50 -12.28 -3.74
N ALA A 40 12.33 -12.14 -4.36
CA ALA A 40 12.14 -12.29 -5.80
C ALA A 40 12.53 -11.04 -6.61
N LYS A 41 13.02 -9.97 -5.96
CA LYS A 41 13.41 -8.69 -6.58
C LYS A 41 12.32 -8.10 -7.48
N LEU A 42 11.06 -8.17 -7.05
CA LEU A 42 9.94 -7.62 -7.81
C LEU A 42 9.88 -6.09 -7.74
N PHE A 43 10.41 -5.51 -6.67
CA PHE A 43 10.49 -4.06 -6.44
C PHE A 43 11.87 -3.73 -5.88
N ASP A 44 12.32 -2.50 -6.13
CA ASP A 44 13.58 -1.99 -5.57
C ASP A 44 13.43 -1.68 -4.07
N GLU A 45 12.24 -1.25 -3.66
CA GLU A 45 11.91 -0.84 -2.28
C GLU A 45 10.50 -1.30 -1.88
N ASP A 46 10.27 -1.48 -0.58
CA ASP A 46 8.97 -1.74 0.03
C ASP A 46 8.77 -0.85 1.24
N VAL A 47 7.57 -0.30 1.39
CA VAL A 47 7.19 0.61 2.48
C VAL A 47 5.84 0.21 3.06
N MET A 48 5.62 0.51 4.34
CA MET A 48 4.40 0.14 5.04
C MET A 48 3.94 1.28 5.95
N ALA A 49 2.65 1.60 5.89
CA ALA A 49 2.00 2.54 6.79
C ALA A 49 0.71 1.93 7.35
N VAL A 50 0.35 2.31 8.58
CA VAL A 50 -0.91 1.90 9.22
C VAL A 50 -1.95 2.99 9.00
N VAL A 51 -3.04 2.65 8.34
CA VAL A 51 -4.16 3.56 8.06
C VAL A 51 -5.16 3.42 9.19
N SER A 52 -4.85 4.03 10.34
CA SER A 52 -5.75 4.06 11.50
C SER A 52 -7.16 4.56 11.11
N GLN A 53 -8.17 4.29 11.94
CA GLN A 53 -9.57 4.68 11.64
C GLN A 53 -9.75 6.18 11.36
N ASN A 54 -8.99 7.04 12.06
CA ASN A 54 -9.02 8.49 11.85
C ASN A 54 -8.24 8.95 10.61
N GLN A 55 -7.58 8.04 9.89
CA GLN A 55 -6.78 8.28 8.70
C GLN A 55 -5.84 9.49 8.85
N ASP A 56 -5.00 9.49 9.88
CA ASP A 56 -4.04 10.59 10.09
C ASP A 56 -3.02 10.64 8.94
N VAL A 57 -3.34 11.44 7.93
CA VAL A 57 -2.54 11.59 6.71
C VAL A 57 -1.12 12.02 7.05
N LYS A 58 -0.94 12.89 8.05
CA LYS A 58 0.40 13.36 8.44
C LYS A 58 1.26 12.22 8.96
N HIS A 59 0.66 11.36 9.79
CA HIS A 59 1.30 10.17 10.32
C HIS A 59 1.66 9.19 9.21
N ILE A 60 0.70 8.89 8.32
CA ILE A 60 0.91 8.00 7.17
C ILE A 60 2.06 8.52 6.29
N GLN A 61 2.05 9.81 5.95
CA GLN A 61 3.14 10.45 5.18
C GLN A 61 4.50 10.29 5.89
N GLY A 62 4.53 10.46 7.21
CA GLY A 62 5.75 10.29 8.01
C GLY A 62 6.29 8.85 7.94
N GLN A 63 5.43 7.85 8.16
CA GLN A 63 5.81 6.44 8.10
C GLN A 63 6.40 6.06 6.73
N ILE A 64 5.77 6.51 5.64
CA ILE A 64 6.26 6.26 4.28
C ILE A 64 7.60 6.97 4.06
N ALA A 65 7.72 8.25 4.44
CA ALA A 65 8.94 9.02 4.24
C ALA A 65 10.14 8.42 4.99
N ASP A 66 9.93 8.00 6.25
CA ASP A 66 10.97 7.38 7.08
C ASP A 66 11.53 6.11 6.41
N MET A 67 10.64 5.26 5.88
CA MET A 67 11.05 4.03 5.18
C MET A 67 11.71 4.29 3.81
N LEU A 68 11.37 5.40 3.15
CA LEU A 68 12.02 5.83 1.91
C LEU A 68 13.35 6.57 2.14
N HIS A 69 13.73 6.78 3.40
CA HIS A 69 14.82 7.67 3.80
C HIS A 69 14.69 9.09 3.23
N LEU A 70 13.44 9.57 3.14
CA LEU A 70 13.09 10.89 2.64
C LEU A 70 12.91 11.85 3.82
N GLN A 71 13.66 12.95 3.84
CA GLN A 71 13.41 14.03 4.79
C GLN A 71 12.29 14.94 4.27
N LEU A 72 11.19 14.98 4.99
CA LEU A 72 10.11 15.94 4.74
C LEU A 72 10.50 17.30 5.31
N LYS A 73 10.61 18.32 4.45
CA LYS A 73 11.16 19.64 4.81
C LYS A 73 10.13 20.63 5.36
N THR A 74 8.91 20.15 5.63
CA THR A 74 7.75 21.00 5.86
C THR A 74 6.66 20.25 6.62
N GLU A 75 5.85 21.00 7.35
CA GLU A 75 4.69 20.50 8.08
C GLU A 75 3.40 20.58 7.25
N SER A 76 3.44 21.25 6.09
CA SER A 76 2.31 21.33 5.15
C SER A 76 2.01 19.95 4.56
N LEU A 77 0.78 19.45 4.77
CA LEU A 77 0.34 18.17 4.23
C LEU A 77 0.47 18.10 2.71
N GLN A 78 0.13 19.19 2.02
CA GLN A 78 0.20 19.26 0.56
C GLN A 78 1.65 19.17 0.06
N GLU A 79 2.57 19.92 0.68
CA GLU A 79 3.98 19.88 0.27
C GLU A 79 4.65 18.55 0.64
N ARG A 80 4.24 17.90 1.74
CA ARG A 80 4.67 16.55 2.10
C ARG A 80 4.17 15.52 1.07
N ALA A 81 2.91 15.62 0.65
CA ALA A 81 2.34 14.78 -0.39
C ALA A 81 3.10 14.92 -1.71
N ASN A 82 3.42 16.16 -2.12
CA ASN A 82 4.21 16.40 -3.33
C ASN A 82 5.61 15.77 -3.25
N GLN A 83 6.31 15.91 -2.12
CA GLN A 83 7.63 15.30 -1.90
C GLN A 83 7.56 13.76 -1.96
N LEU A 84 6.53 13.16 -1.37
CA LEU A 84 6.30 11.71 -1.45
C LEU A 84 5.99 11.26 -2.87
N PHE A 85 5.13 12.00 -3.56
CA PHE A 85 4.76 11.72 -4.94
C PHE A 85 5.98 11.72 -5.85
N GLU A 86 6.82 12.76 -5.78
CA GLU A 86 8.08 12.83 -6.54
C GLU A 86 9.02 11.66 -6.21
N ARG A 87 9.15 11.29 -4.93
CA ARG A 87 10.01 10.18 -4.50
C ARG A 87 9.51 8.81 -4.98
N LEU A 88 8.20 8.59 -5.00
CA LEU A 88 7.54 7.36 -5.45
C LEU A 88 7.44 7.29 -6.98
N MET A 89 7.44 8.44 -7.67
CA MET A 89 7.51 8.55 -9.13
C MET A 89 8.93 8.48 -9.70
N GLY A 90 9.95 8.36 -8.83
CA GLY A 90 11.35 8.30 -9.22
C GLY A 90 11.72 7.06 -10.05
N SER A 91 13.03 6.80 -10.16
CA SER A 91 13.55 5.68 -10.94
C SER A 91 13.26 4.31 -10.32
N LYS A 92 13.18 4.25 -8.99
CA LYS A 92 12.97 3.00 -8.24
C LYS A 92 11.51 2.56 -8.24
N SER A 93 11.29 1.27 -8.39
CA SER A 93 10.02 0.61 -8.17
C SER A 93 9.75 0.37 -6.70
N VAL A 94 8.52 0.64 -6.26
CA VAL A 94 8.13 0.64 -4.84
C VAL A 94 6.82 -0.14 -4.65
N LEU A 95 6.83 -1.06 -3.68
CA LEU A 95 5.60 -1.64 -3.13
C LEU A 95 5.16 -0.84 -1.90
N VAL A 96 4.01 -0.18 -1.98
CA VAL A 96 3.40 0.55 -0.87
C VAL A 96 2.37 -0.33 -0.19
N ILE A 97 2.55 -0.57 1.11
CA ILE A 97 1.64 -1.38 1.93
C ILE A 97 0.82 -0.46 2.83
N LEU A 98 -0.50 -0.51 2.68
CA LEU A 98 -1.45 0.24 3.50
C LEU A 98 -2.20 -0.74 4.41
N ASP A 99 -1.79 -0.79 5.68
CA ASP A 99 -2.30 -1.78 6.63
C ASP A 99 -3.51 -1.27 7.40
N ASP A 100 -4.48 -2.16 7.59
CA ASP A 100 -5.71 -1.97 8.36
C ASP A 100 -6.57 -0.81 7.86
N VAL A 101 -6.81 -0.72 6.54
CA VAL A 101 -7.69 0.30 5.94
C VAL A 101 -9.16 0.04 6.29
N TRP A 102 -9.80 0.98 6.98
CA TRP A 102 -11.21 0.87 7.40
C TRP A 102 -12.19 1.45 6.40
N GLU A 103 -11.83 2.57 5.77
CA GLU A 103 -12.63 3.33 4.80
C GLU A 103 -11.72 3.82 3.65
N ALA A 104 -12.30 4.38 2.59
CA ALA A 104 -11.52 4.90 1.48
C ALA A 104 -10.53 5.99 1.94
N LEU A 105 -9.26 5.82 1.55
CA LEU A 105 -8.17 6.76 1.76
C LEU A 105 -7.86 7.50 0.46
N ASN A 106 -7.79 8.83 0.52
CA ASN A 106 -7.36 9.62 -0.63
C ASN A 106 -5.84 9.52 -0.82
N LEU A 107 -5.41 8.70 -1.77
CA LEU A 107 -4.00 8.46 -2.07
C LEU A 107 -3.27 9.74 -2.52
N THR A 108 -3.97 10.66 -3.18
CA THR A 108 -3.41 11.95 -3.60
C THR A 108 -3.03 12.81 -2.39
N ASP A 109 -3.85 12.81 -1.33
CA ASP A 109 -3.56 13.58 -0.11
C ASP A 109 -2.36 13.01 0.65
N VAL A 110 -2.11 11.70 0.51
CA VAL A 110 -0.90 11.06 1.04
C VAL A 110 0.32 11.32 0.14
N GLY A 111 0.11 11.51 -1.16
CA GLY A 111 1.20 11.60 -2.15
C GLY A 111 1.57 10.26 -2.78
N ILE A 112 0.68 9.27 -2.74
CA ILE A 112 0.90 7.97 -3.37
C ILE A 112 0.37 8.03 -4.82
N PRO A 113 1.21 7.77 -5.84
CA PRO A 113 0.73 7.74 -7.22
C PRO A 113 -0.24 6.58 -7.43
N CYS A 114 -1.39 6.87 -8.06
CA CYS A 114 -2.44 5.88 -8.31
C CYS A 114 -3.01 6.01 -9.73
N GLY A 115 -3.79 5.00 -10.16
CA GLY A 115 -4.52 5.07 -11.44
C GLY A 115 -3.67 4.78 -12.69
N GLY A 116 -2.63 3.95 -12.57
CA GLY A 116 -1.83 3.52 -13.72
C GLY A 116 -0.85 4.56 -14.25
N GLN A 117 -0.70 5.70 -13.56
CA GLN A 117 0.29 6.74 -13.88
C GLN A 117 1.73 6.22 -13.79
N ASN A 118 1.97 5.13 -13.06
CA ASN A 118 3.29 4.53 -12.92
C ASN A 118 3.18 3.03 -12.64
N LYS A 119 3.67 2.20 -13.57
CA LYS A 119 3.78 0.74 -13.37
C LYS A 119 4.78 0.34 -12.30
N ARG A 120 5.63 1.26 -11.84
CA ARG A 120 6.67 1.04 -10.84
C ARG A 120 6.18 1.22 -9.41
N CYS A 121 4.99 1.78 -9.18
CA CYS A 121 4.42 1.91 -7.84
C CYS A 121 3.16 1.05 -7.74
N LYS A 122 3.22 0.00 -6.90
CA LYS A 122 2.07 -0.88 -6.62
C LYS A 122 1.64 -0.76 -5.17
N ILE A 123 0.35 -0.99 -4.95
CA ILE A 123 -0.29 -0.85 -3.65
C ILE A 123 -0.83 -2.21 -3.22
N LEU A 124 -0.45 -2.64 -2.02
CA LEU A 124 -1.05 -3.76 -1.30
C LEU A 124 -1.74 -3.20 -0.07
N LEU A 125 -3.04 -3.39 0.07
CA LEU A 125 -3.76 -2.97 1.28
C LEU A 125 -4.37 -4.15 2.02
N THR A 126 -4.47 -4.03 3.35
CA THR A 126 -5.22 -4.98 4.16
C THR A 126 -6.48 -4.31 4.69
N SER A 127 -7.60 -5.02 4.70
CA SER A 127 -8.87 -4.48 5.22
C SER A 127 -9.76 -5.56 5.81
N ARG A 128 -10.67 -5.16 6.69
CA ARG A 128 -11.80 -5.98 7.14
C ARG A 128 -13.05 -5.77 6.27
N SER A 129 -13.08 -4.66 5.52
CA SER A 129 -14.22 -4.20 4.76
C SER A 129 -13.97 -4.42 3.27
N GLU A 130 -14.74 -5.32 2.66
CA GLU A 130 -14.73 -5.48 1.21
C GLU A 130 -15.22 -4.22 0.51
N GLU A 131 -16.13 -3.47 1.14
CA GLU A 131 -16.57 -2.17 0.65
C GLU A 131 -15.41 -1.18 0.59
N ALA A 132 -14.58 -1.07 1.63
CA ALA A 132 -13.40 -0.21 1.59
C ALA A 132 -12.43 -0.64 0.47
N CYS A 133 -12.23 -1.95 0.28
CA CYS A 133 -11.41 -2.47 -0.83
C CYS A 133 -11.95 -2.03 -2.20
N ASN A 134 -13.27 -2.07 -2.38
CA ASN A 134 -13.97 -1.66 -3.60
C ASN A 134 -13.92 -0.15 -3.81
N GLN A 135 -14.12 0.66 -2.76
CA GLN A 135 -14.03 2.12 -2.83
C GLN A 135 -12.61 2.59 -3.17
N MET A 136 -11.58 1.89 -2.66
CA MET A 136 -10.19 2.07 -3.07
C MET A 136 -9.92 1.67 -4.52
N ARG A 137 -10.88 1.01 -5.19
CA ARG A 137 -10.79 0.50 -6.56
C ARG A 137 -9.71 -0.57 -6.72
N SER A 138 -9.62 -1.46 -5.74
CA SER A 138 -8.73 -2.63 -5.83
C SER A 138 -9.11 -3.48 -7.03
N GLN A 139 -8.13 -3.76 -7.89
CA GLN A 139 -8.33 -4.57 -9.09
C GLN A 139 -8.31 -6.06 -8.76
N LYS A 140 -7.66 -6.41 -7.65
CA LYS A 140 -7.64 -7.77 -7.10
C LYS A 140 -7.98 -7.73 -5.62
N ILE A 141 -9.02 -8.45 -5.23
CA ILE A 141 -9.36 -8.67 -3.81
C ILE A 141 -9.13 -10.15 -3.51
N VAL A 142 -8.23 -10.43 -2.57
CA VAL A 142 -7.88 -11.78 -2.10
C VAL A 142 -8.48 -11.97 -0.71
N PRO A 143 -9.58 -12.75 -0.59
CA PRO A 143 -10.19 -13.03 0.70
C PRO A 143 -9.33 -14.02 1.50
N ILE A 144 -9.14 -13.76 2.79
CA ILE A 144 -8.62 -14.73 3.76
C ILE A 144 -9.79 -15.25 4.58
N LYS A 145 -9.92 -16.58 4.60
CA LYS A 145 -10.88 -17.31 5.42
C LYS A 145 -10.16 -18.01 6.56
N VAL A 146 -10.89 -18.25 7.64
CA VAL A 146 -10.37 -19.03 8.77
C VAL A 146 -10.06 -20.42 8.21
N LEU A 147 -8.89 -20.97 8.55
CA LEU A 147 -8.61 -22.37 8.28
C LEU A 147 -9.55 -23.18 9.17
N SER A 148 -10.60 -23.70 8.55
CA SER A 148 -11.46 -24.75 9.09
C SER A 148 -10.72 -26.08 9.13
#